data_AF-A0A401GU65-F1
#
_entry.id   AF-A0A401GU65-F1
#
_cell.length_a   1.000
_cell.length_b   1.000
_cell.length_c   1.000
_cell.angle_alpha   90.00
_cell.angle_beta   90.00
_cell.angle_gamma   90.00
#
_symmetry.space_group_name_H-M   'P 1'
#
loop_
_entity.id
_entity.type
_entity.pdbx_description
1 polymer ?
#
loop_
_entity_poly.entity_id
_entity_poly.type
_entity_poly.pdbx_seq_one_letter_code
_entity_poly.pdbx_strand_id
1 'polypeptide(L)'
;MPDEHNVPSTRHKRRAAEPAPQSKHKRPRFTSETDDESDSRSEPEGSVGPPSYPNRTFPQHIPMNKHFSLFYRRFPVSSYNSDGPTNGLSDAVFNPPTDPLSLYHPRFVKGKGRTKVGLCPCCSEDPTRGGGGTKVWLSLKFSAYNYHMQFNHGISASTGLPFSPPMEFRIVARAEVGKHEKARMTQGRCHRCKEWVPIEGIKDVPVKVKEIFWWKHAASCHQGSMISGEQDFYVEDDIYQSRLAERDAADGDGENSEDADVDGVHDANTGHDVDNTSNDSAA
;
A
#
# COMPACT_ATOMS: atom_id res chain seq x y z
N MET A 1 63.95 -45.85 6.63
CA MET A 1 64.37 -44.48 6.97
C MET A 1 64.18 -43.67 5.70
N PRO A 2 62.98 -43.12 5.46
CA PRO A 2 62.44 -41.99 6.22
C PRO A 2 60.97 -42.17 6.67
N ASP A 3 60.45 -41.10 7.30
CA ASP A 3 59.23 -40.88 8.09
C ASP A 3 57.87 -41.31 7.49
N GLU A 4 57.01 -41.89 8.35
CA GLU A 4 55.58 -42.05 8.13
C GLU A 4 54.78 -41.05 9.00
N HIS A 5 53.87 -40.33 8.34
CA HIS A 5 52.96 -39.36 8.95
C HIS A 5 51.93 -40.02 9.87
N ASN A 6 51.90 -39.56 11.13
CA ASN A 6 50.93 -39.91 12.15
C ASN A 6 49.76 -38.89 12.15
N VAL A 7 48.54 -39.34 11.87
CA VAL A 7 47.30 -38.57 12.07
C VAL A 7 46.36 -39.36 12.99
N PRO A 8 46.07 -38.89 14.22
CA PRO A 8 45.12 -39.56 15.10
C PRO A 8 43.67 -39.12 14.86
N SER A 9 42.83 -40.14 14.69
CA SER A 9 41.37 -40.10 14.64
C SER A 9 40.74 -39.52 15.92
N THR A 10 39.92 -38.48 15.78
CA THR A 10 39.18 -37.87 16.89
C THR A 10 37.78 -38.46 17.02
N ARG A 11 37.56 -39.07 18.19
CA ARG A 11 36.33 -39.72 18.64
C ARG A 11 35.31 -38.66 19.06
N HIS A 12 34.20 -38.51 18.33
CA HIS A 12 33.10 -37.62 18.73
C HIS A 12 32.39 -38.14 19.99
N LYS A 13 32.57 -37.42 21.09
CA LYS A 13 31.94 -37.67 22.39
C LYS A 13 30.59 -36.93 22.42
N ARG A 14 29.48 -37.68 22.53
CA ARG A 14 28.12 -37.15 22.76
C ARG A 14 28.13 -36.32 24.06
N ARG A 15 27.77 -35.04 23.99
CA ARG A 15 27.49 -34.19 25.16
C ARG A 15 25.99 -34.20 25.44
N ALA A 16 25.65 -34.51 26.68
CA ALA A 16 24.31 -34.46 27.25
C ALA A 16 23.82 -33.00 27.39
N ALA A 17 22.51 -32.83 27.27
CA ALA A 17 21.83 -31.54 27.37
C ALA A 17 21.74 -31.05 28.83
N GLU A 18 22.11 -29.80 29.06
CA GLU A 18 21.83 -29.07 30.31
C GLU A 18 20.47 -28.33 30.22
N PRO A 19 19.74 -28.19 31.34
CA PRO A 19 18.40 -27.62 31.36
C PRO A 19 18.38 -26.08 31.30
N ALA A 20 17.44 -25.53 30.53
CA ALA A 20 17.22 -24.10 30.32
C ALA A 20 16.61 -23.38 31.55
N PRO A 21 16.90 -22.09 31.77
CA PRO A 21 16.40 -21.32 32.90
C PRO A 21 14.93 -20.89 32.74
N GLN A 22 14.18 -20.96 33.85
CA GLN A 22 12.76 -20.67 33.95
C GLN A 22 12.46 -19.16 33.94
N SER A 23 11.78 -18.68 32.90
CA SER A 23 11.23 -17.32 32.83
C SER A 23 9.80 -17.30 33.39
N LYS A 24 9.59 -16.52 34.46
CA LYS A 24 8.30 -16.29 35.11
C LYS A 24 7.62 -15.05 34.52
N HIS A 25 6.76 -15.23 33.51
CA HIS A 25 5.73 -14.24 33.16
C HIS A 25 4.39 -14.94 32.93
N LYS A 26 3.51 -14.86 33.93
CA LYS A 26 2.11 -15.32 33.86
C LYS A 26 1.35 -14.45 32.86
N ARG A 27 0.83 -15.06 31.79
CA ARG A 27 -0.19 -14.44 30.91
C ARG A 27 -1.57 -14.57 31.59
N PRO A 28 -2.41 -13.52 31.65
CA PRO A 28 -3.74 -13.66 32.22
C PRO A 28 -4.62 -14.54 31.33
N ARG A 29 -5.30 -15.49 31.97
CA ARG A 29 -6.34 -16.36 31.41
C ARG A 29 -7.61 -15.55 31.29
N PHE A 30 -8.06 -15.26 30.07
CA PHE A 30 -9.35 -14.62 29.83
C PHE A 30 -10.44 -15.69 29.97
N THR A 31 -11.19 -15.64 31.06
CA THR A 31 -12.37 -16.47 31.30
C THR A 31 -13.56 -15.84 30.60
N SER A 32 -14.27 -16.65 29.82
CA SER A 32 -15.56 -16.31 29.21
C SER A 32 -16.67 -16.48 30.25
N GLU A 33 -17.24 -15.37 30.69
CA GLU A 33 -18.55 -15.37 31.35
C GLU A 33 -19.55 -14.76 30.36
N THR A 34 -20.60 -15.53 30.14
CA THR A 34 -21.75 -15.27 29.28
C THR A 34 -22.77 -14.45 30.07
N ASP A 35 -23.07 -13.24 29.59
CA ASP A 35 -24.31 -12.55 29.94
C ASP A 35 -25.12 -12.34 28.67
N ASP A 36 -26.32 -12.90 28.74
CA ASP A 36 -27.39 -12.96 27.76
C ASP A 36 -28.22 -11.67 27.95
N GLU A 37 -28.13 -10.72 27.02
CA GLU A 37 -29.09 -9.62 26.96
C GLU A 37 -29.45 -9.34 25.49
N SER A 38 -30.68 -9.72 25.17
CA SER A 38 -31.34 -9.59 23.88
C SER A 38 -31.70 -8.13 23.59
N ASP A 39 -31.00 -7.48 22.65
CA ASP A 39 -31.45 -6.22 22.03
C ASP A 39 -31.89 -6.50 20.59
N SER A 40 -33.20 -6.44 20.39
CA SER A 40 -33.87 -6.64 19.10
C SER A 40 -33.89 -5.32 18.34
N ARG A 41 -32.84 -5.05 17.54
CA ARG A 41 -32.85 -3.95 16.57
C ARG A 41 -33.12 -4.47 15.17
N SER A 42 -34.31 -4.13 14.68
CA SER A 42 -34.80 -4.33 13.32
C SER A 42 -33.89 -3.63 12.30
N GLU A 43 -33.29 -4.44 11.42
CA GLU A 43 -32.56 -3.98 10.22
C GLU A 43 -33.55 -3.37 9.22
N PRO A 44 -33.26 -2.19 8.61
CA PRO A 44 -34.08 -1.69 7.53
C PRO A 44 -33.80 -2.50 6.25
N GLU A 45 -34.82 -3.22 5.78
CA GLU A 45 -34.80 -3.92 4.50
C GLU A 45 -34.73 -2.92 3.33
N GLY A 46 -33.52 -2.66 2.87
CA GLY A 46 -33.23 -2.12 1.55
C GLY A 46 -32.26 -3.07 0.87
N SER A 47 -32.77 -3.94 -0.01
CA SER A 47 -31.95 -4.76 -0.91
C SER A 47 -31.23 -3.85 -1.91
N VAL A 48 -30.18 -3.19 -1.46
CA VAL A 48 -29.21 -2.54 -2.32
C VAL A 48 -28.38 -3.68 -2.92
N GLY A 49 -28.54 -3.89 -4.22
CA GLY A 49 -27.68 -4.83 -4.96
C GLY A 49 -26.20 -4.57 -4.67
N PRO A 50 -25.31 -5.55 -4.85
CA PRO A 50 -23.89 -5.36 -4.59
C PRO A 50 -23.41 -4.10 -5.30
N PRO A 51 -22.62 -3.23 -4.62
CA PRO A 51 -22.19 -1.97 -5.21
C PRO A 51 -21.47 -2.23 -6.53
N SER A 52 -21.98 -1.62 -7.59
CA SER A 52 -21.44 -1.74 -8.94
C SER A 52 -20.36 -0.69 -9.13
N TYR A 53 -19.16 -1.12 -9.53
CA TYR A 53 -18.04 -0.24 -9.83
C TYR A 53 -17.65 -0.40 -11.29
N PRO A 54 -17.26 0.68 -11.99
CA PRO A 54 -16.67 0.53 -13.31
C PRO A 54 -15.33 -0.19 -13.20
N ASN A 55 -14.93 -0.89 -14.26
CA ASN A 55 -13.68 -1.62 -14.31
C ASN A 55 -12.58 -0.81 -15.00
N ARG A 56 -11.35 -0.98 -14.52
CA ARG A 56 -10.11 -0.56 -15.15
C ARG A 56 -9.93 -1.28 -16.49
N THR A 57 -9.15 -0.68 -17.36
CA THR A 57 -8.80 -1.27 -18.65
C THR A 57 -7.50 -2.04 -18.54
N PHE A 58 -7.49 -3.24 -19.10
CA PHE A 58 -6.35 -4.14 -19.13
C PHE A 58 -6.11 -4.64 -20.56
N PRO A 59 -4.88 -5.05 -20.89
CA PRO A 59 -4.60 -5.78 -22.12
C PRO A 59 -5.50 -7.02 -22.26
N GLN A 60 -5.82 -7.39 -23.51
CA GLN A 60 -6.74 -8.51 -23.81
C GLN A 60 -6.31 -9.86 -23.21
N HIS A 61 -5.01 -10.06 -22.95
CA HIS A 61 -4.50 -11.30 -22.38
C HIS A 61 -4.72 -11.40 -20.85
N ILE A 62 -5.16 -10.32 -20.20
CA ILE A 62 -5.45 -10.32 -18.76
C ILE A 62 -6.90 -10.78 -18.54
N PRO A 63 -7.14 -11.93 -17.89
CA PRO A 63 -8.48 -12.46 -17.68
C PRO A 63 -9.23 -11.66 -16.61
N MET A 64 -10.51 -11.39 -16.88
CA MET A 64 -11.43 -10.81 -15.91
C MET A 64 -12.20 -11.91 -15.17
N ASN A 65 -11.86 -12.13 -13.90
CA ASN A 65 -12.54 -13.10 -13.05
C ASN A 65 -13.62 -12.44 -12.19
N LYS A 66 -14.90 -12.67 -12.52
CA LYS A 66 -16.05 -12.08 -11.81
C LYS A 66 -16.12 -12.44 -10.31
N HIS A 67 -15.46 -13.53 -9.88
CA HIS A 67 -15.41 -13.90 -8.47
C HIS A 67 -14.52 -12.98 -7.63
N PHE A 68 -13.63 -12.23 -8.28
CA PHE A 68 -12.67 -11.30 -7.68
C PHE A 68 -12.80 -9.89 -8.29
N SER A 69 -14.01 -9.34 -8.26
CA SER A 69 -14.33 -8.07 -8.92
C SER A 69 -13.50 -6.89 -8.41
N LEU A 70 -13.01 -6.91 -7.15
CA LEU A 70 -12.22 -5.81 -6.61
C LEU A 70 -10.81 -5.73 -7.21
N PHE A 71 -10.34 -6.76 -7.91
CA PHE A 71 -9.10 -6.64 -8.69
C PHE A 71 -9.24 -5.67 -9.86
N TYR A 72 -10.45 -5.47 -10.37
CA TYR A 72 -10.66 -4.75 -11.62
C TYR A 72 -11.31 -3.40 -11.42
N ARG A 73 -11.84 -3.08 -10.23
CA ARG A 73 -12.55 -1.82 -10.01
C ARG A 73 -11.68 -0.59 -10.23
N ARG A 74 -12.29 0.48 -10.73
CA ARG A 74 -11.79 1.86 -10.63
C ARG A 74 -12.13 2.42 -9.26
N PHE A 75 -11.49 3.52 -8.88
CA PHE A 75 -11.71 4.19 -7.60
C PHE A 75 -12.11 5.65 -7.81
N PRO A 76 -13.16 6.16 -7.13
CA PRO A 76 -13.37 7.59 -7.07
C PRO A 76 -12.17 8.26 -6.39
N VAL A 77 -11.71 9.38 -6.94
CA VAL A 77 -10.80 10.27 -6.21
C VAL A 77 -11.59 10.93 -5.08
N SER A 78 -10.92 11.14 -3.94
CA SER A 78 -11.61 11.60 -2.76
C SER A 78 -12.26 12.96 -2.96
N SER A 79 -13.56 13.06 -2.64
CA SER A 79 -14.31 14.33 -2.66
C SER A 79 -13.87 15.28 -1.55
N TYR A 80 -13.19 14.76 -0.53
CA TYR A 80 -12.74 15.52 0.63
C TYR A 80 -11.51 16.36 0.31
N ASN A 81 -11.68 17.68 0.36
CA ASN A 81 -10.65 18.71 0.24
C ASN A 81 -10.69 19.68 1.45
N SER A 82 -9.85 20.71 1.41
CA SER A 82 -9.82 21.82 2.39
C SER A 82 -11.19 22.43 2.62
N ASP A 83 -11.95 22.61 1.55
CA ASP A 83 -13.26 23.26 1.51
C ASP A 83 -14.43 22.26 1.54
N GLY A 84 -14.11 20.99 1.80
CA GLY A 84 -15.03 19.87 1.64
C GLY A 84 -16.04 19.75 2.80
N PRO A 85 -16.97 18.78 2.71
CA PRO A 85 -17.98 18.58 3.73
C PRO A 85 -17.34 18.25 5.10
N THR A 86 -17.39 19.20 6.02
CA THR A 86 -16.92 19.06 7.41
C THR A 86 -17.95 18.39 8.33
N ASN A 87 -19.14 18.09 7.81
CA ASN A 87 -20.23 17.48 8.55
C ASN A 87 -19.80 16.15 9.18
N GLY A 88 -19.74 16.11 10.50
CA GLY A 88 -19.26 14.96 11.29
C GLY A 88 -17.77 14.66 11.11
N LEU A 89 -16.97 15.68 10.80
CA LEU A 89 -15.51 15.72 10.90
C LEU A 89 -15.05 16.69 11.99
N SER A 90 -15.92 17.02 12.95
CA SER A 90 -15.56 17.83 14.12
C SER A 90 -14.33 17.20 14.79
N ASP A 91 -13.28 18.01 15.02
CA ASP A 91 -11.95 17.63 15.53
C ASP A 91 -10.97 17.02 14.52
N ALA A 92 -11.34 16.88 13.25
CA ALA A 92 -10.41 16.50 12.20
C ALA A 92 -9.80 17.71 11.51
N VAL A 93 -8.52 17.58 11.17
CA VAL A 93 -7.76 18.57 10.41
C VAL A 93 -7.55 18.00 9.02
N PHE A 94 -7.73 18.84 8.01
CA PHE A 94 -7.42 18.50 6.63
C PHE A 94 -5.93 18.15 6.50
N ASN A 95 -5.64 17.06 5.81
CA ASN A 95 -4.30 16.55 5.57
C ASN A 95 -4.07 16.57 4.05
N PRO A 96 -3.47 17.66 3.53
CA PRO A 96 -3.24 17.80 2.10
C PRO A 96 -2.35 16.64 1.61
N PRO A 97 -2.76 15.91 0.57
CA PRO A 97 -1.95 14.86 0.01
C PRO A 97 -0.81 15.46 -0.83
N THR A 98 0.31 14.73 -0.96
CA THR A 98 1.39 15.11 -1.90
C THR A 98 0.91 15.08 -3.35
N ASP A 99 0.09 14.09 -3.69
CA ASP A 99 -0.59 13.97 -4.99
C ASP A 99 -2.10 14.04 -4.77
N PRO A 100 -2.81 15.05 -5.32
CA PRO A 100 -4.26 15.18 -5.23
C PRO A 100 -5.03 13.93 -5.68
N LEU A 101 -4.49 13.14 -6.61
CA LEU A 101 -5.09 11.90 -7.12
C LEU A 101 -4.75 10.66 -6.29
N SER A 102 -3.93 10.79 -5.24
CA SER A 102 -3.50 9.64 -4.45
C SER A 102 -4.66 8.99 -3.70
N LEU A 103 -4.94 7.71 -3.97
CA LEU A 103 -6.00 6.95 -3.28
C LEU A 103 -5.58 6.49 -1.88
N TYR A 104 -4.28 6.55 -1.55
CA TYR A 104 -3.76 6.02 -0.30
C TYR A 104 -3.78 7.03 0.85
N HIS A 105 -3.49 8.31 0.60
CA HIS A 105 -3.30 9.27 1.70
C HIS A 105 -4.63 9.69 2.34
N PRO A 106 -4.75 9.68 3.68
CA PRO A 106 -5.96 10.16 4.34
C PRO A 106 -6.10 11.66 4.09
N ARG A 107 -7.30 12.12 3.69
CA ARG A 107 -7.59 13.55 3.49
C ARG A 107 -7.87 14.28 4.79
N PHE A 108 -8.23 13.55 5.84
CA PHE A 108 -8.46 14.09 7.17
C PHE A 108 -7.79 13.23 8.23
N VAL A 109 -7.19 13.88 9.22
CA VAL A 109 -6.54 13.24 10.36
C VAL A 109 -7.02 13.88 11.66
N LYS A 110 -7.04 13.11 12.75
CA LYS A 110 -7.27 13.65 14.10
C LYS A 110 -6.42 12.96 15.15
N GLY A 111 -6.31 13.58 16.32
CA GLY A 111 -5.47 13.09 17.41
C GLY A 111 -3.97 13.36 17.19
N LYS A 112 -3.13 12.93 18.16
CA LYS A 112 -1.68 13.18 18.16
C LYS A 112 -0.93 11.92 18.61
N GLY A 113 0.32 11.76 18.16
CA GLY A 113 1.18 10.65 18.58
C GLY A 113 0.52 9.28 18.41
N ARG A 114 0.29 8.55 19.51
CA ARG A 114 -0.31 7.20 19.51
C ARG A 114 -1.80 7.18 19.16
N THR A 115 -2.51 8.29 19.36
CA THR A 115 -3.93 8.41 19.06
C THR A 115 -4.19 9.03 17.68
N LYS A 116 -3.13 9.33 16.91
CA LYS A 116 -3.27 9.87 15.55
C LYS A 116 -3.95 8.82 14.65
N VAL A 117 -5.11 9.19 14.12
CA VAL A 117 -5.90 8.39 13.19
C VAL A 117 -6.11 9.14 11.88
N GLY A 118 -6.26 8.39 10.79
CA GLY A 118 -6.62 8.92 9.47
C GLY A 118 -7.97 8.36 9.03
N LEU A 119 -8.76 9.18 8.36
CA LEU A 119 -10.00 8.75 7.70
C LEU A 119 -9.65 8.05 6.40
N CYS A 120 -10.15 6.83 6.20
CA CYS A 120 -9.99 6.11 4.94
C CYS A 120 -10.77 6.83 3.82
N PRO A 121 -10.11 7.31 2.75
CA PRO A 121 -10.79 8.04 1.68
C PRO A 121 -11.79 7.13 0.95
N CYS A 122 -11.42 5.89 0.63
CA CYS A 122 -12.30 4.98 -0.11
C CYS A 122 -13.59 4.62 0.63
N CYS A 123 -13.53 4.40 1.95
CA CYS A 123 -14.71 4.11 2.76
C CYS A 123 -15.61 5.32 2.94
N SER A 124 -15.03 6.52 3.08
CA SER A 124 -15.79 7.75 3.32
C SER A 124 -16.47 8.32 2.08
N GLU A 125 -16.03 7.93 0.88
CA GLU A 125 -16.67 8.34 -0.36
C GLU A 125 -18.13 7.87 -0.44
N ASP A 126 -18.93 8.62 -1.20
CA ASP A 126 -20.34 8.33 -1.40
C ASP A 126 -20.56 7.00 -2.14
N PRO A 127 -21.52 6.15 -1.71
CA PRO A 127 -21.83 4.90 -2.40
C PRO A 127 -22.18 5.07 -3.89
N THR A 128 -22.81 6.18 -4.29
CA THR A 128 -23.14 6.49 -5.69
C THR A 128 -21.90 6.72 -6.55
N ARG A 129 -20.78 7.13 -5.95
CA ARG A 129 -19.46 7.26 -6.60
C ARG A 129 -18.61 5.99 -6.49
N GLY A 130 -19.12 4.94 -5.85
CA GLY A 130 -18.36 3.71 -5.59
C GLY A 130 -17.53 3.74 -4.31
N GLY A 131 -17.90 4.58 -3.35
CA GLY A 131 -17.39 4.57 -1.99
C GLY A 131 -18.15 3.63 -1.05
N GLY A 132 -17.78 3.65 0.23
CA GLY A 132 -18.42 2.85 1.28
C GLY A 132 -19.50 3.58 2.07
N GLY A 133 -19.63 4.90 1.93
CA GLY A 133 -20.54 5.75 2.71
C GLY A 133 -20.29 5.76 4.22
N THR A 134 -19.13 5.25 4.67
CA THR A 134 -18.85 5.03 6.10
C THR A 134 -17.54 5.69 6.52
N LYS A 135 -17.59 6.40 7.65
CA LYS A 135 -16.41 7.09 8.19
C LYS A 135 -15.53 6.12 8.99
N VAL A 136 -14.57 5.51 8.30
CA VAL A 136 -13.65 4.55 8.91
C VAL A 136 -12.36 5.26 9.32
N TRP A 137 -12.22 5.51 10.63
CA TRP A 137 -11.02 6.11 11.24
C TRP A 137 -10.06 5.03 11.74
N LEU A 138 -8.81 5.06 11.29
CA LEU A 138 -7.84 4.01 11.57
C LEU A 138 -6.54 4.58 12.11
N SER A 139 -5.91 3.86 13.04
CA SER A 139 -4.62 4.28 13.62
C SER A 139 -3.54 4.35 12.53
N LEU A 140 -2.87 5.50 12.48
CA LEU A 140 -1.71 5.70 11.61
C LEU A 140 -0.45 5.10 12.23
N LYS A 141 -0.31 5.15 13.56
CA LYS A 141 0.90 4.66 14.26
C LYS A 141 0.99 3.14 14.31
N PHE A 142 -0.14 2.44 14.48
CA PHE A 142 -0.17 0.99 14.61
C PHE A 142 -0.49 0.27 13.30
N SER A 143 -0.11 0.89 12.17
CA SER A 143 -0.30 0.39 10.80
C SER A 143 -1.71 -0.10 10.44
N ALA A 144 -2.73 0.13 11.27
CA ALA A 144 -4.11 -0.26 11.00
C ALA A 144 -4.64 0.41 9.72
N TYR A 145 -4.30 1.68 9.52
CA TYR A 145 -4.61 2.40 8.28
C TYR A 145 -3.96 1.74 7.06
N ASN A 146 -2.65 1.49 7.12
CA ASN A 146 -1.90 0.89 6.04
C ASN A 146 -2.41 -0.54 5.71
N TYR A 147 -2.68 -1.35 6.74
CA TYR A 147 -3.28 -2.68 6.60
C TYR A 147 -4.63 -2.60 5.89
N HIS A 148 -5.49 -1.67 6.30
CA HIS A 148 -6.81 -1.48 5.71
C HIS A 148 -6.72 -1.09 4.22
N MET A 149 -5.89 -0.09 3.88
CA MET A 149 -5.73 0.33 2.49
C MET A 149 -5.23 -0.81 1.60
N GLN A 150 -4.26 -1.59 2.07
CA GLN A 150 -3.71 -2.69 1.29
C GLN A 150 -4.63 -3.90 1.20
N PHE A 151 -5.38 -4.23 2.26
CA PHE A 151 -6.08 -5.53 2.36
C PHE A 151 -7.60 -5.45 2.32
N ASN A 152 -8.18 -4.26 2.43
CA ASN A 152 -9.60 -4.03 2.18
C ASN A 152 -9.85 -3.39 0.81
N HIS A 153 -8.88 -2.62 0.29
CA HIS A 153 -9.00 -1.93 -0.99
C HIS A 153 -7.97 -2.34 -2.03
N GLY A 154 -6.92 -3.07 -1.66
CA GLY A 154 -5.88 -3.45 -2.61
C GLY A 154 -5.05 -2.27 -3.10
N ILE A 155 -4.91 -1.20 -2.31
CA ILE A 155 -4.17 0.00 -2.69
C ILE A 155 -2.77 -0.05 -2.10
N SER A 156 -1.77 0.14 -2.96
CA SER A 156 -0.36 0.19 -2.57
C SER A 156 -0.05 1.47 -1.79
N ALA A 157 0.68 1.32 -0.70
CA ALA A 157 1.19 2.46 0.07
C ALA A 157 2.28 3.24 -0.68
N SER A 158 3.00 2.60 -1.59
CA SER A 158 4.13 3.24 -2.30
C SER A 158 3.68 4.02 -3.52
N THR A 159 2.67 3.54 -4.26
CA THR A 159 2.19 4.20 -5.49
C THR A 159 0.90 4.97 -5.27
N GLY A 160 0.16 4.70 -4.20
CA GLY A 160 -1.18 5.27 -4.03
C GLY A 160 -2.22 4.72 -5.01
N LEU A 161 -1.89 3.66 -5.77
CA LEU A 161 -2.73 3.04 -6.80
C LEU A 161 -3.10 1.60 -6.43
N PRO A 162 -4.16 1.04 -7.05
CA PRO A 162 -4.54 -0.35 -6.82
C PRO A 162 -3.48 -1.33 -7.35
N PHE A 163 -3.31 -2.46 -6.68
CA PHE A 163 -2.45 -3.54 -7.14
C PHE A 163 -2.98 -4.16 -8.43
N SER A 164 -2.07 -4.57 -9.31
CA SER A 164 -2.42 -5.32 -10.51
C SER A 164 -3.05 -6.68 -10.18
N PRO A 165 -4.02 -7.16 -11.00
CA PRO A 165 -4.61 -8.48 -10.87
C PRO A 165 -3.60 -9.60 -11.20
N PRO A 166 -3.95 -10.88 -10.93
CA PRO A 166 -3.26 -12.00 -11.56
C PRO A 166 -3.31 -11.94 -13.09
N MET A 167 -2.21 -12.30 -13.75
CA MET A 167 -2.18 -12.41 -15.22
C MET A 167 -2.93 -13.63 -15.74
N GLU A 168 -3.03 -14.68 -14.93
CA GLU A 168 -3.68 -15.94 -15.27
C GLU A 168 -4.27 -16.56 -14.00
N PHE A 169 -5.27 -17.42 -14.18
CA PHE A 169 -5.87 -18.21 -13.10
C PHE A 169 -5.77 -19.70 -13.41
N ARG A 170 -5.54 -20.51 -12.37
CA ARG A 170 -5.65 -21.97 -12.45
C ARG A 170 -6.26 -22.54 -11.18
N ILE A 171 -6.81 -23.74 -11.28
CA ILE A 171 -7.32 -24.50 -10.12
C ILE A 171 -6.44 -25.72 -9.94
N VAL A 172 -5.88 -25.89 -8.75
CA VAL A 172 -5.05 -27.05 -8.37
C VAL A 172 -5.77 -27.88 -7.32
N ALA A 173 -5.66 -29.21 -7.42
CA ALA A 173 -6.13 -30.12 -6.37
C ALA A 173 -5.12 -30.16 -5.22
N ARG A 174 -5.60 -30.23 -3.98
CA ARG A 174 -4.76 -30.46 -2.80
C ARG A 174 -4.72 -31.95 -2.46
N ALA A 175 -3.52 -32.46 -2.20
CA ALA A 175 -3.30 -33.87 -1.89
C ALA A 175 -3.85 -34.25 -0.50
N GLU A 176 -3.70 -33.37 0.49
CA GLU A 176 -4.14 -33.59 1.86
C GLU A 176 -5.21 -32.56 2.23
N VAL A 177 -6.42 -33.05 2.51
CA VAL A 177 -7.59 -32.21 2.80
C VAL A 177 -8.09 -32.54 4.19
N GLY A 178 -7.92 -31.60 5.12
CA GLY A 178 -8.47 -31.70 6.47
C GLY A 178 -9.98 -31.45 6.51
N LYS A 179 -10.58 -31.70 7.68
CA LYS A 179 -11.99 -31.36 7.94
C LYS A 179 -12.19 -29.84 7.79
N HIS A 180 -13.16 -29.41 6.98
CA HIS A 180 -13.43 -28.00 6.65
C HIS A 180 -12.33 -27.29 5.85
N GLU A 181 -11.51 -28.04 5.11
CA GLU A 181 -10.57 -27.49 4.15
C GLU A 181 -11.05 -27.68 2.72
N LYS A 182 -10.65 -26.77 1.84
CA LYS A 182 -10.93 -26.88 0.42
C LYS A 182 -10.04 -27.94 -0.23
N ALA A 183 -10.67 -28.81 -1.01
CA ALA A 183 -10.00 -29.83 -1.81
C ALA A 183 -9.36 -29.27 -3.09
N ARG A 184 -9.87 -28.14 -3.58
CA ARG A 184 -9.36 -27.42 -4.74
C ARG A 184 -9.01 -26.00 -4.33
N MET A 185 -7.94 -25.47 -4.90
CA MET A 185 -7.46 -24.13 -4.62
C MET A 185 -7.19 -23.38 -5.91
N THR A 186 -7.69 -22.16 -5.98
CA THR A 186 -7.47 -21.23 -7.06
C THR A 186 -6.15 -20.51 -6.83
N GLN A 187 -5.34 -20.45 -7.88
CA GLN A 187 -4.07 -19.73 -7.89
C GLN A 187 -4.08 -18.68 -9.00
N GLY A 188 -3.39 -17.57 -8.76
CA GLY A 188 -3.15 -16.50 -9.71
C GLY A 188 -1.67 -16.41 -10.08
N ARG A 189 -1.35 -16.14 -11.34
CA ARG A 189 0.04 -15.93 -11.79
C ARG A 189 0.47 -14.48 -11.62
N CYS A 190 1.54 -14.23 -10.87
CA CYS A 190 2.06 -12.88 -10.62
C CYS A 190 2.78 -12.30 -11.83
N HIS A 191 2.53 -11.02 -12.15
CA HIS A 191 3.23 -10.34 -13.24
C HIS A 191 4.69 -10.05 -12.93
N ARG A 192 5.04 -9.90 -11.64
CA ARG A 192 6.40 -9.57 -11.24
C ARG A 192 7.25 -10.82 -11.03
N CYS A 193 6.91 -11.67 -10.06
CA CYS A 193 7.72 -12.87 -9.75
C CYS A 193 7.42 -14.07 -10.65
N LYS A 194 6.35 -14.01 -11.47
CA LYS A 194 5.92 -15.10 -12.37
C LYS A 194 5.45 -16.38 -11.69
N GLU A 195 5.41 -16.40 -10.35
CA GLU A 195 4.94 -17.52 -9.53
C GLU A 195 3.41 -17.63 -9.48
N TRP A 196 2.95 -18.85 -9.20
CA TRP A 196 1.55 -19.15 -8.95
C TRP A 196 1.22 -19.04 -7.47
N VAL A 197 0.40 -18.07 -7.11
CA VAL A 197 0.11 -17.71 -5.73
C VAL A 197 -1.33 -18.11 -5.39
N PRO A 198 -1.58 -18.76 -4.24
CA PRO A 198 -2.93 -18.95 -3.73
C PRO A 198 -3.69 -17.63 -3.59
N ILE A 199 -4.88 -17.55 -4.20
CA ILE A 199 -5.75 -16.36 -4.10
C ILE A 199 -6.98 -16.59 -3.23
N GLU A 200 -7.03 -17.72 -2.54
CA GLU A 200 -8.05 -18.04 -1.56
C GLU A 200 -7.46 -18.77 -0.35
N GLY A 201 -8.20 -18.74 0.76
CA GLY A 201 -7.83 -19.43 1.98
C GLY A 201 -8.02 -20.94 1.90
N ILE A 202 -7.21 -21.67 2.66
CA ILE A 202 -7.29 -23.14 2.80
C ILE A 202 -8.63 -23.57 3.41
N LYS A 203 -9.08 -22.83 4.44
CA LYS A 203 -10.33 -23.13 5.14
C LYS A 203 -11.52 -22.81 4.26
N ASP A 204 -12.53 -23.66 4.32
CA ASP A 204 -13.81 -23.44 3.66
C ASP A 204 -14.70 -22.54 4.54
N VAL A 205 -14.25 -21.30 4.71
CA VAL A 205 -14.92 -20.26 5.51
C VAL A 205 -15.02 -19.00 4.66
N PRO A 206 -16.19 -18.34 4.61
CA PRO A 206 -16.32 -17.08 3.90
C PRO A 206 -15.39 -16.02 4.50
N VAL A 207 -14.72 -15.28 3.63
CA VAL A 207 -13.87 -14.15 3.99
C VAL A 207 -14.57 -12.85 3.62
N LYS A 208 -14.39 -11.81 4.46
CA LYS A 208 -14.99 -10.49 4.23
C LYS A 208 -14.54 -9.86 2.89
N VAL A 209 -13.29 -10.12 2.50
CA VAL A 209 -12.67 -9.64 1.27
C VAL A 209 -12.04 -10.85 0.59
N LYS A 210 -12.49 -11.22 -0.61
CA LYS A 210 -12.03 -12.43 -1.30
C LYS A 210 -10.60 -12.26 -1.82
N GLU A 211 -10.30 -11.06 -2.28
CA GLU A 211 -9.06 -10.61 -2.91
C GLU A 211 -7.87 -10.48 -1.93
N ILE A 212 -8.13 -10.51 -0.61
CA ILE A 212 -7.13 -10.27 0.42
C ILE A 212 -5.89 -11.18 0.31
N PHE A 213 -6.07 -12.43 -0.11
CA PHE A 213 -4.97 -13.39 -0.23
C PHE A 213 -3.98 -12.97 -1.32
N TRP A 214 -4.50 -12.49 -2.46
CA TRP A 214 -3.68 -11.92 -3.52
C TRP A 214 -3.01 -10.62 -3.08
N TRP A 215 -3.75 -9.71 -2.43
CA TRP A 215 -3.20 -8.42 -2.01
C TRP A 215 -2.09 -8.55 -0.98
N LYS A 216 -2.11 -9.58 -0.12
CA LYS A 216 -0.95 -9.92 0.74
C LYS A 216 0.30 -10.23 -0.06
N HIS A 217 0.17 -10.99 -1.14
CA HIS A 217 1.27 -11.22 -2.05
C HIS A 217 1.67 -9.92 -2.76
N ALA A 218 0.73 -9.21 -3.37
CA ALA A 218 1.00 -7.97 -4.10
C ALA A 218 1.71 -6.91 -3.25
N ALA A 219 1.30 -6.72 -2.00
CA ALA A 219 1.90 -5.80 -1.05
C ALA A 219 3.40 -6.06 -0.81
N SER A 220 3.79 -7.34 -0.73
CA SER A 220 5.19 -7.75 -0.52
C SER A 220 5.97 -7.89 -1.82
N CYS A 221 5.30 -8.27 -2.91
CA CYS A 221 5.92 -8.66 -4.16
C CYS A 221 5.92 -7.55 -5.21
N HIS A 222 4.89 -6.71 -5.37
CA HIS A 222 4.82 -5.81 -6.53
C HIS A 222 5.78 -4.63 -6.42
N GLN A 223 6.00 -4.08 -5.22
CA GLN A 223 6.84 -2.90 -4.93
C GLN A 223 6.70 -1.78 -5.98
N GLY A 224 5.46 -1.46 -6.35
CA GLY A 224 5.14 -0.41 -7.33
C GLY A 224 5.21 -0.81 -8.81
N SER A 225 5.67 -2.02 -9.14
CA SER A 225 5.53 -2.54 -10.51
C SER A 225 4.06 -2.87 -10.83
N MET A 226 3.69 -2.69 -12.10
CA MET A 226 2.34 -2.89 -12.60
C MET A 226 2.36 -3.71 -13.90
N ILE A 227 1.20 -4.19 -14.33
CA ILE A 227 1.07 -4.85 -15.63
C ILE A 227 1.19 -3.80 -16.73
N SER A 228 1.95 -4.11 -17.78
CA SER A 228 2.11 -3.22 -18.93
C SER A 228 0.77 -3.02 -19.65
N GLY A 229 0.37 -1.77 -19.89
CA GLY A 229 -0.91 -1.41 -20.52
C GLY A 229 -2.12 -1.41 -19.59
N GLU A 230 -1.93 -1.60 -18.28
CA GLU A 230 -2.97 -1.36 -17.28
C GLU A 230 -3.20 0.15 -17.08
N GLN A 231 -4.46 0.58 -17.13
CA GLN A 231 -4.82 2.00 -17.07
C GLN A 231 -6.20 2.22 -16.41
N ASP A 232 -6.69 3.47 -16.43
CA ASP A 232 -8.03 3.89 -15.99
C ASP A 232 -8.30 3.65 -14.49
N PHE A 233 -7.34 3.96 -13.61
CA PHE A 233 -7.46 3.70 -12.16
C PHE A 233 -8.61 4.44 -11.47
N TYR A 234 -8.98 5.61 -12.00
CA TYR A 234 -9.88 6.56 -11.35
C TYR A 234 -11.25 6.54 -11.99
N VAL A 235 -12.32 6.79 -11.24
CA VAL A 235 -13.61 7.18 -11.83
C VAL A 235 -13.47 8.61 -12.35
N GLU A 236 -13.71 8.83 -13.64
CA GLU A 236 -13.61 10.14 -14.30
C GLU A 236 -14.90 10.94 -14.11
N ASP A 237 -15.03 11.57 -12.94
CA ASP A 237 -16.10 12.51 -12.62
C ASP A 237 -15.56 13.93 -12.41
N ASP A 238 -16.43 14.90 -12.12
CA ASP A 238 -16.07 16.30 -11.93
C ASP A 238 -15.01 16.49 -10.82
N ILE A 239 -15.04 15.62 -9.80
CA ILE A 239 -14.05 15.64 -8.71
C ILE A 239 -12.69 15.17 -9.21
N TYR A 240 -12.65 14.09 -10.00
CA TYR A 240 -11.40 13.67 -10.66
C TYR A 240 -10.82 14.79 -11.52
N GLN A 241 -11.64 15.45 -12.35
CA GLN A 241 -11.18 16.55 -13.21
C GLN A 241 -10.64 17.73 -12.39
N SER A 242 -11.33 18.11 -11.30
CA SER A 242 -10.84 19.15 -10.38
C SER A 242 -9.48 18.79 -9.78
N ARG A 243 -9.30 17.54 -9.34
CA ARG A 243 -8.05 17.08 -8.71
C ARG A 243 -6.91 16.93 -9.73
N LEU A 244 -7.24 16.59 -10.97
CA LEU A 244 -6.28 16.53 -12.06
C LEU A 244 -5.76 17.95 -12.37
N ALA A 245 -6.66 18.93 -12.50
CA ALA A 245 -6.29 20.33 -12.69
C ALA A 245 -5.44 20.88 -11.53
N GLU A 246 -5.76 20.53 -10.28
CA GLU A 246 -4.95 20.89 -9.10
C GLU A 246 -3.52 20.32 -9.18
N ARG A 247 -3.35 19.09 -9.67
CA ARG A 247 -2.04 18.46 -9.84
C ARG A 247 -1.25 19.13 -10.97
N ASP A 248 -1.88 19.33 -12.12
CA ASP A 248 -1.22 19.90 -13.29
C ASP A 248 -0.81 21.37 -13.06
N ALA A 249 -1.60 22.13 -12.28
CA ALA A 249 -1.22 23.48 -11.86
C ALA A 249 0.02 23.49 -10.94
N ALA A 250 0.13 22.53 -10.02
CA ALA A 250 1.29 22.43 -9.12
C ALA A 250 2.59 22.07 -9.86
N ASP A 251 2.50 21.33 -10.98
CA ASP A 251 3.66 20.99 -11.81
C ASP A 251 4.05 22.14 -12.76
N GLY A 252 3.08 22.93 -13.24
CA GLY A 252 3.31 24.05 -14.17
C GLY A 252 4.00 25.27 -13.56
N ASP A 253 3.96 25.44 -12.25
CA ASP A 253 4.60 26.56 -11.54
C ASP A 253 6.15 26.41 -11.45
N GLY A 254 6.71 25.28 -11.90
CA GLY A 254 8.14 24.96 -11.83
C GLY A 254 8.99 25.30 -13.07
N GLU A 255 8.40 25.75 -14.18
CA GLU A 255 9.11 25.94 -15.47
C GLU A 255 9.40 27.40 -15.86
N ASN A 256 9.33 28.36 -14.94
CA ASN A 256 9.53 29.78 -15.27
C ASN A 256 10.53 30.49 -14.34
N SER A 257 11.79 30.04 -14.32
CA SER A 257 12.89 30.81 -13.70
C SER A 257 14.29 30.42 -14.20
N GLU A 258 14.55 30.51 -15.50
CA GLU A 258 15.92 30.51 -16.04
C GLU A 258 15.82 31.01 -17.48
N ASP A 259 15.94 32.32 -17.69
CA ASP A 259 16.40 32.98 -18.92
C ASP A 259 16.12 34.49 -18.84
N ALA A 260 16.83 35.16 -17.93
CA ALA A 260 17.08 36.59 -18.04
C ALA A 260 18.47 36.86 -17.44
N ASP A 261 19.39 37.26 -18.32
CA ASP A 261 20.59 38.08 -18.08
C ASP A 261 21.85 37.53 -18.76
N VAL A 262 21.91 37.65 -20.09
CA VAL A 262 23.19 37.88 -20.80
C VAL A 262 22.97 38.93 -21.88
N ASP A 263 23.25 40.18 -21.52
CA ASP A 263 23.72 41.28 -22.39
C ASP A 263 24.36 42.28 -21.39
N GLY A 264 25.64 42.65 -21.40
CA GLY A 264 26.61 42.81 -22.46
C GLY A 264 27.03 44.29 -22.48
N VAL A 265 28.14 44.68 -21.83
CA VAL A 265 28.77 46.00 -22.03
C VAL A 265 30.30 45.90 -21.94
N HIS A 266 30.94 46.31 -23.04
CA HIS A 266 32.37 46.61 -23.22
C HIS A 266 32.76 47.90 -22.47
N ASP A 267 33.96 47.98 -21.87
CA ASP A 267 35.08 48.74 -22.45
C ASP A 267 36.26 48.95 -21.47
N ALA A 268 37.42 49.15 -22.09
CA ALA A 268 38.79 49.16 -21.58
C ALA A 268 39.15 50.30 -20.59
N ASN A 269 40.18 50.06 -19.75
CA ASN A 269 41.19 51.10 -19.51
C ASN A 269 42.55 50.55 -19.03
N THR A 270 43.58 51.29 -19.39
CA THR A 270 45.04 51.08 -19.43
C THR A 270 45.82 51.12 -18.11
N GLY A 271 46.88 50.29 -18.03
CA GLY A 271 48.31 50.67 -17.91
C GLY A 271 48.87 51.34 -16.64
N HIS A 272 49.78 50.63 -15.95
CA HIS A 272 51.09 51.09 -15.38
C HIS A 272 51.80 49.86 -14.76
N ASP A 273 52.95 49.39 -15.27
CA ASP A 273 54.34 49.73 -14.85
C ASP A 273 54.54 49.59 -13.32
N VAL A 274 55.50 48.86 -12.73
CA VAL A 274 56.92 48.63 -13.06
C VAL A 274 57.49 47.50 -12.19
N ASP A 275 58.59 46.89 -12.67
CA ASP A 275 59.51 45.94 -12.02
C ASP A 275 59.86 46.23 -10.54
N ASN A 276 60.04 45.17 -9.74
CA ASN A 276 61.25 45.08 -8.92
C ASN A 276 61.68 43.64 -8.61
N THR A 277 63.00 43.55 -8.54
CA THR A 277 63.95 42.45 -8.59
C THR A 277 64.04 41.47 -7.40
N SER A 278 64.38 40.23 -7.74
CA SER A 278 65.46 39.34 -7.22
C SER A 278 65.59 38.91 -5.74
N ASN A 279 66.02 37.64 -5.64
CA ASN A 279 66.73 36.94 -4.56
C ASN A 279 65.91 36.57 -3.30
N ASP A 280 66.11 35.45 -2.60
CA ASP A 280 67.21 34.48 -2.60
C ASP A 280 66.76 33.12 -2.02
N SER A 281 67.67 32.18 -2.20
CA SER A 281 67.80 30.76 -1.85
C SER A 281 67.45 30.30 -0.42
N ALA A 282 67.11 29.00 -0.36
CA ALA A 282 67.53 27.99 0.63
C ALA A 282 67.01 28.03 2.08
N ALA A 283 66.20 27.03 2.45
CA ALA A 283 66.59 25.86 3.26
C ALA A 283 65.38 24.94 3.49
#